data_AF-X2FSN0-F1
#
_entry.id   AF-X2FSN0-F1
#
_cell.length_a   1.000
_cell.length_b   1.000
_cell.length_c   1.000
_cell.angle_alpha   90.00
_cell.angle_beta   90.00
_cell.angle_gamma   90.00
#
_symmetry.space_group_name_H-M   'P 1'
#
loop_
_entity.id
_entity.type
_entity.pdbx_description
1 polymer ?
#
loop_
_entity_poly.entity_id
_entity_poly.type
_entity_poly.pdbx_seq_one_letter_code
_entity_poly.pdbx_strand_id
1 'polypeptide(L)'
;HTDVMDAITQHLEIGSYKEWSEEQRQEWLLSELSGKRPLFGPDLPKTEEISDVLDTFHVIAELPADCFGAYIISMATSPSDVLAVELLQRECHVKQPLRVVPLFEKLADLEAAPAAVSRLFSIEWYKNRINGKQEVMIGYSDSGKDAGRLSAAWALYKAQEELVKVAKEFGVKLTMFHGRGGTVGRGGGPTHLAILSQPPETVNGSLRVTVQGEVIEQSFGEEHLCFRTLQRFTAATLEHGMHPPISPKPEWRTLLDEMAVAATEKYRSIVFKEPRFVEYFRLATPETALGSMNIGSRPSKRKASGGIESLRAIPWIFAWTQTRFHLPVWLGFGAAFKHAIQKDSQNLYMLEQMYNEWPFFRVTIDLIEMVFAKGDPGIAALYDKLLVSEELCPFGEQLRSDYEETKKLLLQVAGHKEILQGDPHLRQRLRLRDPYITTLNVCQAYTLKRIRDPNYHVTMRPHISKDYMDSTDEPAAELVKLNPSSEYAPGLEDTLILTMK
;
A
#
# COMPACT_ATOMS: atom_id res chain seq x y z
N HIS A 1 8.07 -11.54 15.85
CA HIS A 1 8.56 -12.94 15.90
C HIS A 1 10.01 -13.03 16.33
N THR A 2 10.92 -12.29 15.69
CA THR A 2 12.34 -12.24 16.08
C THR A 2 12.54 -11.89 17.55
N ASP A 3 11.78 -10.94 18.11
CA ASP A 3 11.86 -10.61 19.55
C ASP A 3 11.47 -11.78 20.47
N VAL A 4 10.49 -12.59 20.06
CA VAL A 4 10.08 -13.79 20.80
C VAL A 4 11.18 -14.84 20.72
N MET A 5 11.74 -15.08 19.54
CA MET A 5 12.86 -16.01 19.37
C MET A 5 14.07 -15.59 20.18
N ASP A 6 14.39 -14.30 20.19
CA ASP A 6 15.50 -13.72 20.95
C ASP A 6 15.32 -13.89 22.46
N ALA A 7 14.12 -13.64 22.97
CA ALA A 7 13.80 -13.89 24.37
C ALA A 7 13.93 -15.38 24.74
N ILE A 8 13.49 -16.28 23.86
CA ILE A 8 13.65 -17.73 24.04
C ILE A 8 15.13 -18.12 24.07
N THR A 9 15.94 -17.70 23.09
CA THR A 9 17.36 -18.08 23.02
C THR A 9 18.17 -17.50 24.18
N GLN A 10 17.83 -16.30 24.65
CA GLN A 10 18.46 -15.70 25.83
C GLN A 10 18.08 -16.44 27.11
N HIS A 11 16.80 -16.79 27.28
CA HIS A 11 16.32 -17.57 28.45
C HIS A 11 16.94 -18.96 28.53
N LEU A 12 17.18 -19.59 27.38
CA LEU A 12 17.85 -20.89 27.29
C LEU A 12 19.38 -20.81 27.39
N GLU A 13 19.95 -19.60 27.53
CA GLU A 13 21.40 -19.34 27.57
C GLU A 13 22.17 -19.86 26.34
N ILE A 14 21.52 -19.90 25.17
CA ILE A 14 22.12 -20.34 23.90
C ILE A 14 22.51 -19.19 22.97
N GLY A 15 22.26 -17.95 23.38
CA GLY A 15 22.69 -16.73 22.67
C GLY A 15 21.54 -15.79 22.31
N SER A 16 21.83 -14.84 21.41
CA SER A 16 20.90 -13.79 20.95
C SER A 16 20.51 -14.04 19.50
N TYR A 17 19.29 -14.56 19.27
CA TYR A 17 18.77 -14.83 17.92
C TYR A 17 18.83 -13.57 17.02
N LYS A 18 18.70 -12.38 17.59
CA LYS A 18 18.83 -11.11 16.84
C LYS A 18 20.22 -10.87 16.27
N GLU A 19 21.25 -11.33 16.96
CA GLU A 19 22.65 -11.12 16.56
C GLU A 19 23.15 -12.17 15.56
N TRP A 20 22.44 -13.30 15.45
CA TRP A 20 22.78 -14.37 14.52
C TRP A 20 22.62 -13.97 13.05
N SER A 21 23.50 -14.51 12.20
CA SER A 21 23.37 -14.42 10.76
C SER A 21 22.12 -15.18 10.27
N GLU A 22 21.68 -14.90 9.05
CA GLU A 22 20.53 -15.60 8.46
C GLU A 22 20.76 -17.13 8.39
N GLU A 23 21.99 -17.55 8.09
CA GLU A 23 22.38 -18.96 8.05
C GLU A 23 22.30 -19.62 9.43
N GLN A 24 22.83 -18.94 10.46
CA GLN A 24 22.77 -19.41 11.85
C GLN A 24 21.33 -19.53 12.33
N ARG A 25 20.47 -18.55 11.99
CA ARG A 25 19.04 -18.61 12.29
C ARG A 25 18.36 -19.79 11.62
N GLN A 26 18.61 -20.01 10.32
CA GLN A 26 18.06 -21.17 9.61
C GLN A 26 18.53 -22.48 10.22
N GLU A 27 19.83 -22.64 10.49
CA GLU A 27 20.39 -23.86 11.07
C GLU A 27 19.73 -24.19 12.42
N TRP A 28 19.65 -23.20 13.32
CA TRP A 28 19.00 -23.37 14.61
C TRP A 28 17.51 -23.69 14.47
N LEU A 29 16.76 -22.92 13.68
CA LEU A 29 15.33 -23.16 13.45
C LEU A 29 15.07 -24.56 12.89
N LEU A 30 15.89 -25.04 11.96
CA LEU A 30 15.74 -26.37 11.37
C LEU A 30 16.09 -27.49 12.36
N SER A 31 17.09 -27.27 13.22
CA SER A 31 17.40 -28.17 14.33
C SER A 31 16.19 -28.33 15.26
N GLU A 32 15.60 -27.20 15.69
CA GLU A 32 14.43 -27.22 16.58
C GLU A 32 13.20 -27.79 15.89
N LEU A 33 12.93 -27.43 14.62
CA LEU A 33 11.79 -27.93 13.83
C LEU A 33 11.86 -29.45 13.57
N SER A 34 13.06 -30.01 13.47
CA SER A 34 13.30 -31.45 13.33
C SER A 34 13.30 -32.18 14.68
N GLY A 35 13.60 -31.46 15.76
CA GLY A 35 13.53 -31.93 17.13
C GLY A 35 12.11 -32.20 17.61
N LYS A 36 12.00 -32.97 18.69
CA LYS A 36 10.73 -33.29 19.39
C LYS A 36 10.66 -32.71 20.80
N ARG A 37 11.73 -32.06 21.26
CA ARG A 37 11.80 -31.46 22.58
C ARG A 37 10.99 -30.15 22.56
N PRO A 38 10.14 -29.89 23.57
CA PRO A 38 9.53 -28.57 23.74
C PRO A 38 10.59 -27.49 23.96
N LEU A 39 10.41 -26.33 23.34
CA LEU A 39 11.41 -25.28 23.30
C LEU A 39 11.41 -24.39 24.54
N PHE A 40 10.24 -23.97 25.04
CA PHE A 40 10.12 -23.09 26.20
C PHE A 40 8.96 -23.50 27.13
N GLY A 41 9.08 -23.13 28.40
CA GLY A 41 8.08 -23.37 29.44
C GLY A 41 7.29 -22.11 29.82
N PRO A 42 6.39 -22.22 30.82
CA PRO A 42 5.62 -21.07 31.32
C PRO A 42 6.47 -20.00 32.01
N ASP A 43 7.74 -20.31 32.31
CA ASP A 43 8.73 -19.47 32.98
C ASP A 43 9.46 -18.49 32.05
N LEU A 44 9.22 -18.53 30.74
CA LEU A 44 9.79 -17.58 29.78
C LEU A 44 9.44 -16.13 30.18
N PRO A 45 10.42 -15.23 30.38
CA PRO A 45 10.16 -13.82 30.61
C PRO A 45 9.52 -13.17 29.36
N LYS A 46 8.38 -12.49 29.55
CA LYS A 46 7.61 -11.88 28.45
C LYS A 46 7.44 -10.38 28.69
N THR A 47 7.75 -9.58 27.69
CA THR A 47 7.24 -8.21 27.58
C THR A 47 5.78 -8.24 27.11
N GLU A 48 5.09 -7.09 27.16
CA GLU A 48 3.72 -6.97 26.63
C GLU A 48 3.64 -7.39 25.15
N GLU A 49 4.59 -6.93 24.32
CA GLU A 49 4.65 -7.29 22.90
C GLU A 49 4.92 -8.80 22.67
N ILE A 50 5.76 -9.42 23.52
CA ILE A 50 6.02 -10.88 23.43
C ILE A 50 4.78 -11.66 23.85
N SER A 51 4.10 -11.22 24.91
CA SER A 51 2.85 -11.86 25.35
C SER A 51 1.80 -11.80 24.24
N ASP A 52 1.57 -10.63 23.64
CA ASP A 52 0.60 -10.46 22.56
C ASP A 52 0.84 -11.43 21.39
N VAL A 53 2.09 -11.63 20.98
CA VAL A 53 2.44 -12.58 19.91
C VAL A 53 2.14 -14.03 20.33
N LEU A 54 2.54 -14.43 21.54
CA LEU A 54 2.33 -15.79 22.03
C LEU A 54 0.83 -16.05 22.26
N ASP A 55 0.12 -15.13 22.90
CA ASP A 55 -1.32 -15.22 23.19
C ASP A 55 -2.13 -15.27 21.90
N THR A 56 -1.71 -14.58 20.84
CA THR A 56 -2.28 -14.72 19.49
C THR A 56 -2.20 -16.17 19.00
N PHE A 57 -1.08 -16.87 19.19
CA PHE A 57 -0.97 -18.28 18.81
C PHE A 57 -1.80 -19.20 19.72
N HIS A 58 -1.94 -18.89 21.01
CA HIS A 58 -2.83 -19.65 21.90
C HIS A 58 -4.30 -19.55 21.44
N VAL A 59 -4.76 -18.36 21.06
CA VAL A 59 -6.10 -18.18 20.47
C VAL A 59 -6.26 -19.00 19.19
N ILE A 60 -5.24 -19.05 18.33
CA ILE A 60 -5.25 -19.88 17.11
C ILE A 60 -5.32 -21.38 17.46
N ALA A 61 -4.64 -21.81 18.53
CA ALA A 61 -4.64 -23.21 18.96
C ALA A 61 -5.97 -23.67 19.58
N GLU A 62 -6.72 -22.76 20.20
CA GLU A 62 -7.99 -23.03 20.89
C GLU A 62 -9.20 -23.03 19.96
N LEU A 63 -9.18 -22.22 18.90
CA LEU A 63 -10.31 -22.07 17.98
C LEU A 63 -10.33 -23.11 16.85
N PRO A 64 -11.50 -23.41 16.27
CA PRO A 64 -11.60 -24.28 15.09
C PRO A 64 -10.77 -23.77 13.91
N ALA A 65 -10.07 -24.67 13.23
CA ALA A 65 -9.13 -24.33 12.15
C ALA A 65 -9.78 -23.62 10.95
N ASP A 66 -11.06 -23.87 10.69
CA ASP A 66 -11.85 -23.27 9.62
C ASP A 66 -12.22 -21.78 9.88
N CYS A 67 -11.99 -21.28 11.10
CA CYS A 67 -12.11 -19.86 11.42
C CYS A 67 -10.99 -19.03 10.75
N PHE A 68 -9.89 -19.68 10.34
CA PHE A 68 -8.67 -19.00 9.93
C PHE A 68 -8.28 -19.29 8.49
N GLY A 69 -7.63 -18.30 7.87
CA GLY A 69 -7.00 -18.43 6.56
C GLY A 69 -5.50 -18.67 6.65
N ALA A 70 -4.74 -17.58 6.51
CA ALA A 70 -3.27 -17.58 6.48
C ALA A 70 -2.70 -16.82 7.68
N TYR A 71 -1.51 -17.19 8.12
CA TYR A 71 -0.67 -16.36 8.97
C TYR A 71 0.26 -15.52 8.08
N ILE A 72 0.04 -14.21 8.01
CA ILE A 72 0.79 -13.33 7.11
C ILE A 72 1.90 -12.62 7.89
N ILE A 73 3.13 -12.73 7.39
CA ILE A 73 4.30 -12.06 7.97
C ILE A 73 4.55 -10.77 7.20
N SER A 74 4.16 -9.64 7.79
CA SER A 74 4.54 -8.32 7.25
C SER A 74 6.04 -8.09 7.40
N MET A 75 6.64 -7.31 6.50
CA MET A 75 8.09 -7.05 6.47
C MET A 75 8.94 -8.32 6.38
N ALA A 76 8.46 -9.36 5.68
CA ALA A 76 9.26 -10.57 5.46
C ALA A 76 10.46 -10.26 4.55
N THR A 77 11.65 -10.68 4.95
CA THR A 77 12.90 -10.47 4.20
C THR A 77 13.60 -11.78 3.87
N SER A 78 13.45 -12.79 4.73
CA SER A 78 14.31 -13.98 4.71
C SER A 78 13.55 -15.28 4.98
N PRO A 79 14.12 -16.45 4.61
CA PRO A 79 13.57 -17.76 4.98
C PRO A 79 13.33 -17.93 6.49
N SER A 80 14.24 -17.42 7.33
CA SER A 80 14.13 -17.53 8.79
C SER A 80 12.86 -16.88 9.35
N ASP A 81 12.32 -15.84 8.69
CA ASP A 81 11.05 -15.21 9.12
C ASP A 81 9.89 -16.20 9.03
N VAL A 82 9.82 -16.96 7.93
CA VAL A 82 8.79 -17.99 7.70
C VAL A 82 8.97 -19.16 8.66
N LEU A 83 10.20 -19.68 8.77
CA LEU A 83 10.51 -20.81 9.65
C LEU A 83 10.29 -20.48 11.13
N ALA A 84 10.53 -19.24 11.55
CA ALA A 84 10.27 -18.80 12.92
C ALA A 84 8.77 -18.88 13.27
N VAL A 85 7.89 -18.49 12.34
CA VAL A 85 6.44 -18.62 12.56
C VAL A 85 6.00 -20.08 12.56
N GLU A 86 6.53 -20.92 11.68
CA GLU A 86 6.25 -22.36 11.70
C GLU A 86 6.65 -22.98 13.06
N LEU A 87 7.80 -22.59 13.62
CA LEU A 87 8.24 -23.04 14.94
C LEU A 87 7.31 -22.54 16.05
N LEU A 88 6.95 -21.25 16.07
CA LEU A 88 6.05 -20.71 17.09
C LEU A 88 4.65 -21.33 17.05
N GLN A 89 4.10 -21.61 15.86
CA GLN A 89 2.83 -22.33 15.75
C GLN A 89 2.90 -23.72 16.40
N ARG A 90 4.01 -24.44 16.18
CA ARG A 90 4.24 -25.76 16.79
C ARG A 90 4.37 -25.67 18.31
N GLU A 91 5.20 -24.75 18.80
CA GLU A 91 5.49 -24.60 20.24
C GLU A 91 4.29 -24.06 21.01
N CYS A 92 3.43 -23.26 20.39
CA CYS A 92 2.15 -22.83 20.98
C CYS A 92 1.02 -23.84 20.73
N HIS A 93 1.35 -25.07 20.35
CA HIS A 93 0.42 -26.21 20.22
C HIS A 93 -0.72 -26.02 19.21
N VAL A 94 -0.50 -25.24 18.15
CA VAL A 94 -1.45 -25.15 17.03
C VAL A 94 -1.48 -26.48 16.28
N LYS A 95 -2.49 -27.32 16.60
CA LYS A 95 -2.61 -28.70 16.09
C LYS A 95 -2.72 -28.78 14.56
N GLN A 96 -3.39 -27.79 13.97
CA GLN A 96 -3.51 -27.63 12.51
C GLN A 96 -2.91 -26.28 12.14
N PRO A 97 -1.58 -26.19 11.96
CA PRO A 97 -0.93 -24.91 11.78
C PRO A 97 -1.39 -24.24 10.49
N LEU A 98 -1.59 -22.93 10.56
CA LEU A 98 -1.97 -22.09 9.43
C LEU A 98 -0.85 -22.07 8.40
N ARG A 99 -1.22 -21.89 7.13
CA ARG A 99 -0.22 -21.64 6.09
C ARG A 99 0.46 -20.30 6.36
N VAL A 100 1.79 -20.30 6.33
CA VAL A 100 2.60 -19.09 6.54
C VAL A 100 2.83 -18.40 5.19
N VAL A 101 2.55 -17.09 5.15
CA VAL A 101 2.57 -16.28 3.93
C VAL A 101 3.52 -15.10 4.13
N PRO A 102 4.71 -15.10 3.51
CA PRO A 102 5.58 -13.94 3.54
C PRO A 102 4.96 -12.79 2.72
N LEU A 103 4.93 -11.59 3.30
CA LEU A 103 4.60 -10.35 2.60
C LEU A 103 5.90 -9.56 2.35
N PHE A 104 6.33 -9.54 1.09
CA PHE A 104 7.48 -8.76 0.64
C PHE A 104 7.05 -7.32 0.31
N GLU A 105 7.63 -6.34 0.99
CA GLU A 105 7.15 -4.95 0.99
C GLU A 105 8.14 -3.95 0.40
N LYS A 106 9.46 -4.07 0.64
CA LYS A 106 10.45 -3.16 0.05
C LYS A 106 10.94 -3.67 -1.30
N LEU A 107 11.59 -2.78 -2.06
CA LEU A 107 12.18 -3.13 -3.34
C LEU A 107 13.23 -4.25 -3.21
N ALA A 108 14.13 -4.14 -2.24
CA ALA A 108 15.15 -5.16 -1.97
C ALA A 108 14.52 -6.51 -1.58
N ASP A 109 13.43 -6.49 -0.81
CA ASP A 109 12.73 -7.71 -0.38
C ASP A 109 12.09 -8.42 -1.58
N LEU A 110 11.51 -7.66 -2.52
CA LEU A 110 10.96 -8.20 -3.77
C LEU A 110 12.04 -8.79 -4.67
N GLU A 111 13.22 -8.17 -4.75
CA GLU A 111 14.37 -8.67 -5.50
C GLU A 111 14.93 -9.96 -4.89
N ALA A 112 14.95 -10.07 -3.56
CA ALA A 112 15.40 -11.25 -2.83
C ALA A 112 14.34 -12.37 -2.73
N ALA A 113 13.06 -12.06 -2.95
CA ALA A 113 11.96 -13.00 -2.76
C ALA A 113 12.11 -14.34 -3.50
N PRO A 114 12.53 -14.40 -4.79
CA PRO A 114 12.72 -15.68 -5.47
C PRO A 114 13.80 -16.55 -4.83
N ALA A 115 14.90 -15.95 -4.38
CA ALA A 115 15.98 -16.66 -3.69
C ALA A 115 15.53 -17.18 -2.32
N ALA A 116 14.81 -16.36 -1.55
CA ALA A 116 14.25 -16.77 -0.27
C ALA A 116 13.26 -17.94 -0.41
N VAL A 117 12.36 -17.87 -1.40
CA VAL A 117 11.38 -18.94 -1.66
C VAL A 117 12.05 -20.21 -2.21
N SER A 118 13.04 -20.07 -3.08
CA SER A 118 13.84 -21.21 -3.56
C SER A 118 14.55 -21.91 -2.40
N ARG A 119 15.15 -21.14 -1.49
CA ARG A 119 15.77 -21.67 -0.28
C ARG A 119 14.76 -22.42 0.59
N LEU A 120 13.58 -21.84 0.85
CA LEU A 120 12.51 -22.51 1.59
C LEU A 120 12.09 -23.84 0.92
N PHE A 121 11.94 -23.87 -0.40
CA PHE A 121 11.54 -25.08 -1.12
C PHE A 121 12.63 -26.15 -1.18
N SER A 122 13.90 -25.77 -1.02
CA SER A 122 15.04 -26.71 -0.91
C SER A 122 15.12 -27.41 0.46
N ILE A 123 14.39 -26.93 1.47
CA ILE A 123 14.36 -27.50 2.81
C ILE A 123 13.30 -28.61 2.85
N GLU A 124 13.73 -29.86 3.04
CA GLU A 124 12.84 -31.04 3.05
C GLU A 124 11.71 -30.91 4.09
N TRP A 125 12.02 -30.47 5.31
CA TRP A 125 11.02 -30.26 6.36
C TRP A 125 9.91 -29.31 5.90
N TYR A 126 10.30 -28.14 5.36
CA TYR A 126 9.34 -27.13 4.90
C TYR A 126 8.55 -27.63 3.69
N LYS A 127 9.21 -28.35 2.79
CA LYS A 127 8.58 -28.94 1.60
C LYS A 127 7.46 -29.91 1.97
N ASN A 128 7.71 -30.78 2.93
CA ASN A 128 6.74 -31.72 3.47
C ASN A 128 5.60 -30.97 4.18
N ARG A 129 5.94 -29.94 4.97
CA ARG A 129 4.98 -29.11 5.72
C ARG A 129 3.95 -28.42 4.83
N ILE A 130 4.37 -27.86 3.69
CA ILE A 130 3.50 -27.08 2.79
C ILE A 130 2.68 -27.95 1.83
N ASN A 131 2.99 -29.26 1.73
CA ASN A 131 2.27 -30.24 0.90
C ASN A 131 1.96 -29.73 -0.52
N GLY A 132 3.00 -29.23 -1.20
CA GLY A 132 2.92 -28.78 -2.59
C GLY A 132 2.18 -27.46 -2.83
N LYS A 133 1.84 -26.67 -1.79
CA LYS A 133 1.16 -25.37 -1.95
C LYS A 133 1.84 -24.27 -1.17
N GLN A 134 2.18 -23.16 -1.84
CA GLN A 134 2.70 -21.96 -1.20
C GLN A 134 1.84 -20.75 -1.58
N GLU A 135 1.60 -19.86 -0.63
CA GLU A 135 1.04 -18.54 -0.93
C GLU A 135 2.08 -17.46 -0.58
N VAL A 136 2.24 -16.47 -1.45
CA VAL A 136 3.14 -15.31 -1.24
C VAL A 136 2.32 -14.04 -1.41
N MET A 137 2.44 -13.11 -0.47
CA MET A 137 1.76 -11.82 -0.54
C MET A 137 2.69 -10.73 -1.09
N ILE A 138 2.14 -9.86 -1.93
CA ILE A 138 2.87 -8.73 -2.51
C ILE A 138 2.20 -7.39 -2.18
N GLY A 139 3.00 -6.43 -1.69
CA GLY A 139 2.53 -5.14 -1.16
C GLY A 139 2.75 -3.95 -2.10
N TYR A 140 1.78 -3.62 -2.97
CA TYR A 140 1.93 -2.51 -3.94
C TYR A 140 2.14 -1.13 -3.29
N SER A 141 1.36 -0.81 -2.26
CA SER A 141 1.42 0.50 -1.61
C SER A 141 2.67 0.67 -0.76
N ASP A 142 3.12 -0.39 -0.09
CA ASP A 142 4.34 -0.37 0.73
C ASP A 142 5.60 -0.29 -0.16
N SER A 143 5.66 -1.07 -1.26
CA SER A 143 6.77 -0.95 -2.23
C SER A 143 6.78 0.39 -2.95
N GLY A 144 5.60 0.92 -3.28
CA GLY A 144 5.47 2.26 -3.85
C GLY A 144 5.94 3.37 -2.90
N LYS A 145 5.77 3.18 -1.58
CA LYS A 145 6.28 4.11 -0.57
C LYS A 145 7.81 4.07 -0.47
N ASP A 146 8.43 2.92 -0.70
CA ASP A 146 9.89 2.72 -0.60
C ASP A 146 10.65 3.27 -1.82
N ALA A 147 10.15 3.03 -3.03
CA ALA A 147 10.90 3.29 -4.27
C ALA A 147 10.14 4.08 -5.36
N GLY A 148 8.92 4.53 -5.07
CA GLY A 148 8.05 5.11 -6.09
C GLY A 148 7.30 4.04 -6.88
N ARG A 149 6.15 4.44 -7.44
CA ARG A 149 5.16 3.50 -7.96
C ARG A 149 5.58 2.75 -9.23
N LEU A 150 6.30 3.41 -10.15
CA LEU A 150 6.79 2.78 -11.38
C LEU A 150 7.74 1.61 -11.07
N SER A 151 8.77 1.90 -10.29
CA SER A 151 9.79 0.92 -9.87
C SER A 151 9.17 -0.24 -9.09
N ALA A 152 8.26 0.07 -8.16
CA ALA A 152 7.53 -0.95 -7.43
C ALA A 152 6.71 -1.86 -8.36
N ALA A 153 5.96 -1.29 -9.31
CA ALA A 153 5.16 -2.08 -10.25
C ALA A 153 6.05 -3.00 -11.12
N TRP A 154 7.20 -2.49 -11.59
CA TRP A 154 8.13 -3.28 -12.40
C TRP A 154 8.81 -4.39 -11.60
N ALA A 155 9.28 -4.10 -10.39
CA ALA A 155 9.86 -5.10 -9.50
C ALA A 155 8.85 -6.20 -9.13
N LEU A 156 7.59 -5.82 -8.87
CA LEU A 156 6.51 -6.77 -8.63
C LEU A 156 6.23 -7.68 -9.82
N TYR A 157 6.28 -7.15 -11.04
CA TYR A 157 6.13 -7.97 -12.26
C TYR A 157 7.26 -8.99 -12.37
N LYS A 158 8.52 -8.55 -12.24
CA LYS A 158 9.70 -9.44 -12.30
C LYS A 158 9.72 -10.48 -11.18
N ALA A 159 9.44 -10.08 -9.94
CA ALA A 159 9.41 -10.99 -8.79
C ALA A 159 8.37 -12.10 -8.98
N GLN A 160 7.20 -11.77 -9.52
CA GLN A 160 6.17 -12.76 -9.84
C GLN A 160 6.60 -13.75 -10.93
N GLU A 161 7.26 -13.28 -11.99
CA GLU A 161 7.80 -14.17 -13.03
C GLU A 161 8.82 -15.15 -12.46
N GLU A 162 9.76 -14.68 -11.64
CA GLU A 162 10.79 -15.53 -11.05
C GLU A 162 10.22 -16.47 -9.98
N LEU A 163 9.27 -16.02 -9.15
CA LEU A 163 8.60 -16.88 -8.16
C LEU A 163 7.84 -18.03 -8.83
N VAL A 164 7.19 -17.78 -9.97
CA VAL A 164 6.51 -18.84 -10.74
C VAL A 164 7.51 -19.86 -11.28
N LYS A 165 8.66 -19.40 -11.81
CA LYS A 165 9.72 -20.31 -12.29
C LYS A 165 10.25 -21.20 -11.16
N VAL A 166 10.56 -20.60 -10.01
CA VAL A 166 11.00 -21.33 -8.81
C VAL A 166 9.92 -22.33 -8.36
N ALA A 167 8.65 -21.91 -8.28
CA ALA A 167 7.57 -22.80 -7.86
C ALA A 167 7.42 -24.00 -8.80
N LYS A 168 7.57 -23.80 -10.12
CA LYS A 168 7.53 -24.87 -11.11
C LYS A 168 8.69 -25.86 -10.99
N GLU A 169 9.92 -25.35 -10.86
CA GLU A 169 11.12 -26.18 -10.67
C GLU A 169 10.94 -27.15 -9.51
N PHE A 170 10.32 -26.66 -8.45
CA PHE A 170 10.07 -27.40 -7.22
C PHE A 170 8.71 -28.12 -7.19
N GLY A 171 7.88 -28.06 -8.24
CA GLY A 171 6.56 -28.71 -8.26
C GLY A 171 5.57 -28.19 -7.21
N VAL A 172 5.61 -26.90 -6.88
CA VAL A 172 4.71 -26.24 -5.91
C VAL A 172 3.67 -25.42 -6.64
N LYS A 173 2.40 -25.56 -6.24
CA LYS A 173 1.34 -24.65 -6.64
C LYS A 173 1.48 -23.34 -5.85
N LEU A 174 1.98 -22.30 -6.52
CA LEU A 174 2.03 -20.95 -5.98
C LEU A 174 0.68 -20.24 -6.10
N THR A 175 0.28 -19.49 -5.08
CA THR A 175 -0.83 -18.54 -5.13
C THR A 175 -0.31 -17.16 -4.76
N MET A 176 -0.51 -16.18 -5.63
CA MET A 176 -0.19 -14.78 -5.33
C MET A 176 -1.35 -14.15 -4.55
N PHE A 177 -1.03 -13.57 -3.39
CA PHE A 177 -1.95 -12.73 -2.65
C PHE A 177 -1.65 -11.25 -2.93
N HIS A 178 -2.53 -10.62 -3.69
CA HIS A 178 -2.41 -9.21 -4.05
C HIS A 178 -2.87 -8.30 -2.90
N GLY A 179 -1.92 -7.57 -2.32
CA GLY A 179 -2.16 -6.57 -1.28
C GLY A 179 -2.85 -5.30 -1.78
N ARG A 180 -3.02 -4.33 -0.87
CA ARG A 180 -3.68 -3.05 -1.17
C ARG A 180 -2.88 -2.20 -2.14
N GLY A 181 -3.60 -1.36 -2.88
CA GLY A 181 -2.99 -0.36 -3.75
C GLY A 181 -2.63 -0.83 -5.15
N GLY A 182 -2.73 -2.12 -5.46
CA GLY A 182 -2.55 -2.64 -6.82
C GLY A 182 -3.66 -2.20 -7.78
N THR A 183 -3.40 -2.31 -9.09
CA THR A 183 -4.42 -2.14 -10.15
C THR A 183 -5.60 -3.11 -9.95
N VAL A 184 -5.31 -4.32 -9.48
CA VAL A 184 -6.30 -5.38 -9.22
C VAL A 184 -7.30 -5.02 -8.12
N GLY A 185 -6.87 -4.34 -7.05
CA GLY A 185 -7.68 -4.10 -5.84
C GLY A 185 -8.40 -2.74 -5.77
N ARG A 186 -8.27 -1.88 -6.78
CA ARG A 186 -8.71 -0.47 -6.70
C ARG A 186 -10.07 -0.14 -7.31
N GLY A 187 -10.73 -1.07 -8.01
CA GLY A 187 -12.11 -0.90 -8.54
C GLY A 187 -12.37 0.32 -9.43
N GLY A 188 -11.34 1.14 -9.70
CA GLY A 188 -11.41 2.40 -10.44
C GLY A 188 -10.73 2.35 -11.80
N GLY A 189 -9.95 1.30 -12.08
CA GLY A 189 -9.58 0.88 -13.44
C GLY A 189 -10.23 -0.47 -13.75
N PRO A 190 -10.13 -0.99 -14.98
CA PRO A 190 -10.74 -2.27 -15.32
C PRO A 190 -10.03 -3.41 -14.56
N THR A 191 -10.51 -3.77 -13.36
CA THR A 191 -9.96 -4.90 -12.56
C THR A 191 -9.87 -6.17 -13.40
N HIS A 192 -10.77 -6.35 -14.37
CA HIS A 192 -10.69 -7.40 -15.38
C HIS A 192 -9.35 -7.37 -16.13
N LEU A 193 -9.01 -6.26 -16.79
CA LEU A 193 -7.74 -6.12 -17.52
C LEU A 193 -6.53 -6.22 -16.60
N ALA A 194 -6.63 -5.73 -15.35
CA ALA A 194 -5.55 -5.82 -14.37
C ALA A 194 -5.22 -7.27 -13.94
N ILE A 195 -6.20 -8.17 -13.97
CA ILE A 195 -5.98 -9.61 -13.76
C ILE A 195 -5.36 -10.22 -15.03
N LEU A 196 -5.91 -9.88 -16.20
CA LEU A 196 -5.39 -10.36 -17.49
C LEU A 196 -3.95 -9.89 -17.76
N SER A 197 -3.52 -8.79 -17.14
CA SER A 197 -2.18 -8.23 -17.28
C SER A 197 -1.14 -8.84 -16.35
N GLN A 198 -1.52 -9.74 -15.43
CA GLN A 198 -0.54 -10.39 -14.56
C GLN A 198 0.44 -11.23 -15.41
N PRO A 199 1.70 -11.43 -14.95
CA PRO A 199 2.62 -12.26 -15.71
C PRO A 199 2.05 -13.65 -15.98
N PRO A 200 2.40 -14.30 -17.10
CA PRO A 200 1.91 -15.63 -17.43
C PRO A 200 2.04 -16.62 -16.25
N GLU A 201 1.03 -17.47 -16.06
CA GLU A 201 1.04 -18.59 -15.10
C GLU A 201 1.09 -18.21 -13.61
N THR A 202 0.99 -16.93 -13.27
CA THR A 202 0.94 -16.44 -11.88
C THR A 202 -0.41 -16.65 -11.19
N VAL A 203 -1.50 -16.82 -11.96
CA VAL A 203 -2.86 -17.02 -11.43
C VAL A 203 -3.22 -18.49 -11.33
N ASN A 204 -3.09 -19.24 -12.43
CA ASN A 204 -3.30 -20.70 -12.51
C ASN A 204 -4.51 -21.23 -11.71
N GLY A 205 -5.67 -20.57 -11.90
CA GLY A 205 -6.94 -20.92 -11.25
C GLY A 205 -7.04 -20.61 -9.75
N SER A 206 -6.09 -19.87 -9.17
CA SER A 206 -6.07 -19.48 -7.76
C SER A 206 -5.72 -18.00 -7.59
N LEU A 207 -6.74 -17.16 -7.41
CA LEU A 207 -6.57 -15.72 -7.21
C LEU A 207 -6.96 -15.34 -5.78
N ARG A 208 -6.06 -14.63 -5.07
CA ARG A 208 -6.38 -13.98 -3.80
C ARG A 208 -6.09 -12.49 -3.90
N VAL A 209 -7.09 -11.65 -3.65
CA VAL A 209 -6.99 -10.19 -3.81
C VAL A 209 -7.59 -9.51 -2.59
N THR A 210 -6.93 -8.44 -2.13
CA THR A 210 -7.48 -7.57 -1.11
C THR A 210 -8.55 -6.65 -1.69
N VAL A 211 -9.80 -6.80 -1.25
CA VAL A 211 -10.83 -5.77 -1.46
C VAL A 211 -10.57 -4.65 -0.46
N GLN A 212 -10.27 -3.46 -0.97
CA GLN A 212 -10.05 -2.29 -0.13
C GLN A 212 -11.37 -1.80 0.49
N GLY A 213 -11.35 -1.40 1.76
CA GLY A 213 -12.53 -0.85 2.43
C GLY A 213 -13.13 0.35 1.70
N GLU A 214 -12.29 1.21 1.12
CA GLU A 214 -12.75 2.36 0.33
C GLU A 214 -13.46 1.99 -1.00
N VAL A 215 -13.41 0.71 -1.43
CA VAL A 215 -13.99 0.20 -2.69
C VAL A 215 -15.13 -0.80 -2.43
N ILE A 216 -15.37 -1.18 -1.16
CA ILE A 216 -16.33 -2.23 -0.81
C ILE A 216 -17.75 -1.90 -1.29
N GLU A 217 -18.20 -0.67 -1.06
CA GLU A 217 -19.52 -0.19 -1.45
C GLU A 217 -19.70 -0.21 -2.97
N GLN A 218 -18.73 0.32 -3.73
CA GLN A 218 -18.80 0.30 -5.19
C GLN A 218 -18.82 -1.14 -5.75
N SER A 219 -18.20 -2.08 -5.04
CA SER A 219 -18.04 -3.45 -5.52
C SER A 219 -19.22 -4.35 -5.14
N PHE A 220 -19.83 -4.13 -3.98
CA PHE A 220 -20.77 -5.06 -3.35
C PHE A 220 -22.02 -4.41 -2.73
N GLY A 221 -22.11 -3.08 -2.68
CA GLY A 221 -23.22 -2.37 -2.03
C GLY A 221 -24.54 -2.41 -2.81
N GLU A 222 -24.49 -2.67 -4.11
CA GLU A 222 -25.66 -2.83 -4.97
C GLU A 222 -25.64 -4.20 -5.67
N GLU A 223 -26.80 -4.86 -5.78
CA GLU A 223 -26.93 -6.25 -6.21
C GLU A 223 -26.34 -6.53 -7.61
N HIS A 224 -26.63 -5.69 -8.60
CA HIS A 224 -26.11 -5.85 -9.95
C HIS A 224 -24.60 -5.59 -10.01
N LEU A 225 -24.10 -4.62 -9.24
CA LEU A 225 -22.67 -4.36 -9.14
C LEU A 225 -21.93 -5.51 -8.44
N CYS A 226 -22.50 -6.07 -7.38
CA CYS A 226 -22.01 -7.27 -6.70
C CYS A 226 -21.88 -8.43 -7.70
N PHE A 227 -22.95 -8.73 -8.43
CA PHE A 227 -22.95 -9.76 -9.46
C PHE A 227 -21.85 -9.52 -10.50
N ARG A 228 -21.75 -8.31 -11.05
CA ARG A 228 -20.71 -7.94 -12.04
C ARG A 228 -19.30 -8.02 -11.46
N THR A 229 -19.14 -7.78 -10.16
CA THR A 229 -17.85 -7.93 -9.46
C THR A 229 -17.45 -9.39 -9.40
N LEU A 230 -18.33 -10.27 -8.95
CA LEU A 230 -18.04 -11.71 -8.94
C LEU A 230 -17.78 -12.22 -10.36
N GLN A 231 -18.62 -11.84 -11.32
CA GLN A 231 -18.47 -12.21 -12.74
C GLN A 231 -17.10 -11.85 -13.31
N ARG A 232 -16.62 -10.62 -13.11
CA ARG A 232 -15.34 -10.18 -13.70
C ARG A 232 -14.14 -10.88 -13.07
N PHE A 233 -14.17 -11.14 -11.76
CA PHE A 233 -13.10 -11.90 -11.08
C PHE A 233 -13.05 -13.33 -11.62
N THR A 234 -14.19 -14.01 -11.70
CA THR A 234 -14.26 -15.38 -12.24
C THR A 234 -13.81 -15.45 -13.69
N ALA A 235 -14.32 -14.56 -14.56
CA ALA A 235 -13.97 -14.56 -15.97
C ALA A 235 -12.48 -14.27 -16.21
N ALA A 236 -11.93 -13.22 -15.59
CA ALA A 236 -10.55 -12.84 -15.80
C ALA A 236 -9.55 -13.87 -15.26
N THR A 237 -9.85 -14.49 -14.11
CA THR A 237 -9.03 -15.57 -13.54
C THR A 237 -9.02 -16.81 -14.45
N LEU A 238 -10.16 -17.16 -15.02
CA LEU A 238 -10.29 -18.28 -15.96
C LEU A 238 -9.54 -17.99 -17.27
N GLU A 239 -9.79 -16.83 -17.88
CA GLU A 239 -9.17 -16.42 -19.14
C GLU A 239 -7.65 -16.32 -19.01
N HIS A 240 -7.12 -15.68 -17.97
CA HIS A 240 -5.66 -15.55 -17.77
C HIS A 240 -4.94 -16.91 -17.77
N GLY A 241 -5.55 -17.92 -17.14
CA GLY A 241 -4.97 -19.27 -17.07
C GLY A 241 -4.96 -20.02 -18.41
N MET A 242 -5.81 -19.66 -19.36
CA MET A 242 -5.94 -20.33 -20.67
C MET A 242 -5.41 -19.47 -21.83
N HIS A 243 -5.35 -18.16 -21.64
CA HIS A 243 -4.96 -17.15 -22.60
C HIS A 243 -4.08 -16.10 -21.91
N PRO A 244 -2.82 -16.44 -21.61
CA PRO A 244 -1.91 -15.54 -20.91
C PRO A 244 -1.57 -14.32 -21.79
N PRO A 245 -1.20 -13.17 -21.19
CA PRO A 245 -0.81 -12.00 -21.95
C PRO A 245 0.51 -12.24 -22.70
N ILE A 246 0.78 -11.37 -23.67
CA ILE A 246 2.07 -11.39 -24.37
C ILE A 246 3.23 -11.18 -23.40
N SER A 247 4.31 -11.94 -23.60
CA SER A 247 5.58 -11.68 -22.92
C SER A 247 6.17 -10.35 -23.41
N PRO A 248 6.74 -9.52 -22.52
CA PRO A 248 7.37 -8.28 -22.96
C PRO A 248 8.59 -8.55 -23.84
N LYS A 249 8.75 -7.73 -24.88
CA LYS A 249 9.94 -7.75 -25.74
C LYS A 249 11.19 -7.39 -24.93
N PRO A 250 12.40 -7.90 -25.29
CA PRO A 250 13.63 -7.60 -24.57
C PRO A 250 13.90 -6.11 -24.39
N GLU A 251 13.68 -5.30 -25.43
CA GLU A 251 13.83 -3.85 -25.43
C GLU A 251 12.89 -3.16 -24.44
N TRP A 252 11.67 -3.68 -24.24
CA TRP A 252 10.72 -3.14 -23.26
C TRP A 252 11.19 -3.40 -21.82
N ARG A 253 11.80 -4.56 -21.57
CA ARG A 253 12.38 -4.89 -20.26
C ARG A 253 13.57 -3.98 -19.95
N THR A 254 14.50 -3.84 -20.90
CA THR A 254 15.67 -2.97 -20.77
C THR A 254 15.25 -1.53 -20.50
N LEU A 255 14.26 -1.01 -21.24
CA LEU A 255 13.76 0.34 -21.02
C LEU A 255 13.16 0.51 -19.61
N LEU A 256 12.34 -0.44 -19.14
CA LEU A 256 11.77 -0.37 -17.80
C LEU A 256 12.80 -0.54 -16.68
N ASP A 257 13.85 -1.33 -16.87
CA ASP A 257 14.96 -1.43 -15.91
C ASP A 257 15.63 -0.07 -15.73
N GLU A 258 15.91 0.65 -16.81
CA GLU A 258 16.50 1.99 -16.79
C GLU A 258 15.56 3.03 -16.19
N MET A 259 14.29 3.02 -16.62
CA MET A 259 13.25 3.91 -16.10
C MET A 259 13.02 3.72 -14.60
N ALA A 260 13.07 2.48 -14.10
CA ALA A 260 12.91 2.19 -12.68
C ALA A 260 14.05 2.79 -11.84
N VAL A 261 15.28 2.80 -12.34
CA VAL A 261 16.40 3.47 -11.65
C VAL A 261 16.16 4.98 -11.56
N ALA A 262 15.85 5.63 -12.69
CA ALA A 262 15.58 7.06 -12.74
C ALA A 262 14.36 7.48 -11.88
N ALA A 263 13.27 6.70 -11.92
CA ALA A 263 12.09 6.94 -11.08
C ALA A 263 12.42 6.82 -9.59
N THR A 264 13.16 5.78 -9.20
CA THR A 264 13.55 5.55 -7.80
C THR A 264 14.43 6.67 -7.29
N GLU A 265 15.40 7.11 -8.10
CA GLU A 265 16.29 8.21 -7.73
C GLU A 265 15.53 9.51 -7.49
N LYS A 266 14.65 9.90 -8.43
CA LYS A 266 13.81 11.10 -8.26
C LYS A 266 12.83 10.98 -7.09
N TYR A 267 12.22 9.82 -6.90
CA TYR A 267 11.31 9.61 -5.77
C TYR A 267 12.06 9.74 -4.44
N ARG A 268 13.18 9.02 -4.28
CA ARG A 268 13.94 9.03 -3.03
C ARG A 268 14.65 10.36 -2.80
N SER A 269 15.02 11.09 -3.84
CA SER A 269 15.61 12.43 -3.68
C SER A 269 14.65 13.40 -3.01
N ILE A 270 13.36 13.33 -3.35
CA ILE A 270 12.31 14.15 -2.73
C ILE A 270 11.85 13.59 -1.38
N VAL A 271 11.57 12.29 -1.28
CA VAL A 271 10.87 11.73 -0.10
C VAL A 271 11.82 11.43 1.07
N PHE A 272 13.08 11.07 0.80
CA PHE A 272 14.02 10.64 1.84
C PHE A 272 15.28 11.50 1.92
N LYS A 273 15.76 12.10 0.81
CA LYS A 273 17.00 12.88 0.82
C LYS A 273 16.79 14.37 1.07
N GLU A 274 15.64 14.94 0.67
CA GLU A 274 15.31 16.34 0.89
C GLU A 274 15.02 16.58 2.39
N PRO A 275 15.89 17.32 3.12
CA PRO A 275 15.79 17.43 4.57
C PRO A 275 14.48 18.07 5.04
N ARG A 276 13.91 18.99 4.26
CA ARG A 276 12.67 19.69 4.63
C ARG A 276 11.40 19.00 4.15
N PHE A 277 11.49 17.83 3.50
CA PHE A 277 10.31 17.15 2.97
C PHE A 277 9.29 16.79 4.05
N VAL A 278 9.75 16.28 5.21
CA VAL A 278 8.86 15.90 6.31
C VAL A 278 8.15 17.10 6.92
N GLU A 279 8.84 18.25 7.02
CA GLU A 279 8.28 19.52 7.46
C GLU A 279 7.18 19.96 6.48
N TYR A 280 7.49 20.03 5.19
CA TYR A 280 6.53 20.37 4.14
C TYR A 280 5.32 19.42 4.14
N PHE A 281 5.54 18.11 4.21
CA PHE A 281 4.48 17.11 4.23
C PHE A 281 3.48 17.32 5.38
N ARG A 282 3.96 17.60 6.59
CA ARG A 282 3.10 17.82 7.77
C ARG A 282 2.31 19.12 7.68
N LEU A 283 2.86 20.14 7.02
CA LEU A 283 2.20 21.43 6.80
C LEU A 283 1.18 21.34 5.66
N ALA A 284 1.60 20.86 4.50
CA ALA A 284 0.81 20.81 3.27
C ALA A 284 -0.35 19.80 3.33
N THR A 285 -0.30 18.82 4.25
CA THR A 285 -1.31 17.76 4.36
C THR A 285 -1.94 17.68 5.76
N PRO A 286 -3.11 17.03 5.91
CA PRO A 286 -3.72 16.80 7.22
C PRO A 286 -3.11 15.63 8.01
N GLU A 287 -1.92 15.09 7.67
CA GLU A 287 -1.36 13.87 8.30
C GLU A 287 -1.36 13.91 9.84
N THR A 288 -0.95 15.04 10.42
CA THR A 288 -0.89 15.19 11.88
C THR A 288 -2.27 15.14 12.52
N ALA A 289 -3.26 15.79 11.90
CA ALA A 289 -4.64 15.79 12.35
C ALA A 289 -5.30 14.41 12.19
N LEU A 290 -4.93 13.66 11.14
CA LEU A 290 -5.44 12.30 10.92
C LEU A 290 -4.98 11.33 12.00
N GLY A 291 -3.78 11.53 12.55
CA GLY A 291 -3.28 10.72 13.67
C GLY A 291 -3.98 11.00 15.01
N SER A 292 -4.53 12.21 15.19
CA SER A 292 -5.26 12.59 16.41
C SER A 292 -6.76 12.32 16.33
N MET A 293 -7.31 12.16 15.12
CA MET A 293 -8.72 11.84 14.93
C MET A 293 -8.99 10.36 15.21
N ASN A 294 -10.21 10.06 15.68
CA ASN A 294 -10.67 8.69 15.90
C ASN A 294 -11.07 8.00 14.57
N ILE A 295 -10.19 8.09 13.57
CA ILE A 295 -10.41 7.64 12.19
C ILE A 295 -9.39 6.54 11.90
N GLY A 296 -9.80 5.31 12.23
CA GLY A 296 -8.99 4.10 12.07
C GLY A 296 -8.55 3.49 13.41
N SER A 297 -8.57 2.17 13.50
CA SER A 297 -8.24 1.43 14.73
C SER A 297 -6.75 1.28 15.01
N ARG A 298 -5.89 1.94 14.23
CA ARG A 298 -4.45 1.65 14.19
C ARG A 298 -3.61 2.94 14.26
N PRO A 299 -2.50 2.94 15.01
CA PRO A 299 -1.54 4.05 14.97
C PRO A 299 -1.03 4.32 13.55
N SER A 300 -0.85 5.60 13.22
CA SER A 300 -0.39 6.04 11.89
C SER A 300 1.09 5.73 11.63
N LYS A 301 1.91 5.66 12.68
CA LYS A 301 3.35 5.38 12.62
C LYS A 301 3.73 4.13 13.41
N ARG A 302 4.82 3.47 13.01
CA ARG A 302 5.45 2.37 13.75
C ARG A 302 6.33 2.88 14.90
N LYS A 303 6.92 4.08 14.76
CA LYS A 303 7.69 4.80 15.81
C LYS A 303 7.31 6.27 15.78
N ALA A 304 7.08 6.88 16.95
CA ALA A 304 6.56 8.26 17.06
C ALA A 304 7.50 9.33 16.47
N SER A 305 8.82 9.17 16.62
CA SER A 305 9.85 10.14 16.22
C SER A 305 10.43 9.94 14.81
N GLY A 306 9.91 9.00 14.02
CA GLY A 306 10.51 8.66 12.72
C GLY A 306 10.10 9.56 11.54
N GLY A 307 10.88 9.47 10.46
CA GLY A 307 10.58 10.03 9.14
C GLY A 307 9.54 9.23 8.37
N ILE A 308 9.54 9.36 7.03
CA ILE A 308 8.60 8.64 6.15
C ILE A 308 8.77 7.11 6.24
N GLU A 309 9.94 6.60 6.64
CA GLU A 309 10.14 5.15 6.84
C GLU A 309 9.22 4.60 7.94
N SER A 310 8.94 5.40 8.97
CA SER A 310 8.10 5.02 10.10
C SER A 310 6.60 5.15 9.83
N LEU A 311 6.22 5.93 8.81
CA LEU A 311 4.83 6.15 8.42
C LEU A 311 4.29 4.92 7.66
N ARG A 312 3.10 4.47 8.04
CA ARG A 312 2.43 3.36 7.34
C ARG A 312 1.92 3.82 5.97
N ALA A 313 1.79 2.88 5.02
CA ALA A 313 1.37 3.21 3.66
C ALA A 313 -0.05 3.80 3.58
N ILE A 314 -0.97 3.44 4.48
CA ILE A 314 -2.33 4.01 4.50
C ILE A 314 -2.29 5.52 4.80
N PRO A 315 -1.77 5.99 5.96
CA PRO A 315 -1.59 7.42 6.23
C PRO A 315 -0.84 8.16 5.12
N TRP A 316 0.21 7.55 4.56
CA TRP A 316 0.98 8.13 3.46
C TRP A 316 0.10 8.45 2.24
N ILE A 317 -0.64 7.46 1.73
CA ILE A 317 -1.53 7.67 0.58
C ILE A 317 -2.69 8.58 0.95
N PHE A 318 -3.24 8.43 2.15
CA PHE A 318 -4.45 9.13 2.57
C PHE A 318 -4.20 10.63 2.71
N ALA A 319 -3.12 11.04 3.37
CA ALA A 319 -2.76 12.45 3.55
C ALA A 319 -2.66 13.22 2.22
N TRP A 320 -1.99 12.66 1.22
CA TRP A 320 -1.87 13.27 -0.11
C TRP A 320 -3.13 13.17 -0.98
N THR A 321 -4.04 12.25 -0.66
CA THR A 321 -5.35 12.17 -1.33
C THR A 321 -6.25 13.30 -0.85
N GLN A 322 -6.23 13.63 0.45
CA GLN A 322 -7.02 14.72 1.01
C GLN A 322 -6.74 16.07 0.34
N THR A 323 -5.50 16.31 -0.08
CA THR A 323 -5.08 17.60 -0.69
C THR A 323 -5.20 17.62 -2.21
N ARG A 324 -5.80 16.59 -2.82
CA ARG A 324 -5.94 16.42 -4.27
C ARG A 324 -4.61 16.41 -5.03
N PHE A 325 -3.49 16.15 -4.34
CA PHE A 325 -2.17 16.21 -4.95
C PHE A 325 -1.61 14.84 -5.36
N HIS A 326 -1.97 13.79 -4.63
CA HIS A 326 -1.65 12.39 -4.96
C HIS A 326 -0.17 12.09 -5.24
N LEU A 327 0.75 12.88 -4.66
CA LEU A 327 2.21 12.76 -4.82
C LEU A 327 2.73 11.29 -4.81
N PRO A 328 2.31 10.41 -3.88
CA PRO A 328 2.83 9.04 -3.81
C PRO A 328 2.59 8.17 -5.04
N VAL A 329 1.64 8.55 -5.90
CA VAL A 329 1.21 7.72 -7.02
C VAL A 329 2.03 8.04 -8.28
N TRP A 330 2.27 9.31 -8.56
CA TRP A 330 2.89 9.76 -9.82
C TRP A 330 4.36 10.17 -9.68
N LEU A 331 4.84 10.47 -8.47
CA LEU A 331 6.23 10.92 -8.28
C LEU A 331 7.22 9.87 -8.79
N GLY A 332 8.14 10.31 -9.66
CA GLY A 332 9.12 9.46 -10.34
C GLY A 332 8.79 9.17 -11.81
N PHE A 333 7.52 9.15 -12.21
CA PHE A 333 7.14 8.86 -13.61
C PHE A 333 7.66 9.91 -14.59
N GLY A 334 7.51 11.21 -14.29
CA GLY A 334 7.97 12.28 -15.18
C GLY A 334 9.48 12.21 -15.44
N ALA A 335 10.28 11.98 -14.41
CA ALA A 335 11.72 11.80 -14.54
C ALA A 335 12.09 10.56 -15.36
N ALA A 336 11.38 9.44 -15.17
CA ALA A 336 11.61 8.23 -15.94
C ALA A 336 11.26 8.39 -17.44
N PHE A 337 10.12 8.99 -17.77
CA PHE A 337 9.76 9.27 -19.16
C PHE A 337 10.76 10.21 -19.81
N LYS A 338 11.14 11.28 -19.11
CA LYS A 338 12.12 12.25 -19.59
C LYS A 338 13.47 11.59 -19.83
N HIS A 339 13.95 10.76 -18.90
CA HIS A 339 15.18 9.99 -19.05
C HIS A 339 15.15 9.11 -20.30
N ALA A 340 14.08 8.33 -20.47
CA ALA A 340 13.90 7.47 -21.64
C ALA A 340 13.93 8.27 -22.95
N ILE A 341 13.14 9.33 -23.06
CA ILE A 341 12.99 10.13 -24.30
C ILE A 341 14.26 10.92 -24.61
N GLN A 342 14.98 11.41 -23.60
CA GLN A 342 16.24 12.13 -23.80
C GLN A 342 17.40 11.21 -24.21
N LYS A 343 17.37 9.95 -23.75
CA LYS A 343 18.38 8.95 -24.13
C LYS A 343 18.27 8.57 -25.60
N ASP A 344 17.06 8.35 -26.09
CA ASP A 344 16.76 8.11 -27.50
C ASP A 344 15.33 8.60 -27.81
N SER A 345 15.18 9.44 -28.82
CA SER A 345 13.87 9.97 -29.22
C SER A 345 12.93 8.87 -29.74
N GLN A 346 13.47 7.75 -30.23
CA GLN A 346 12.68 6.57 -30.61
C GLN A 346 12.02 5.89 -29.41
N ASN A 347 12.50 6.13 -28.18
CA ASN A 347 11.88 5.57 -26.98
C ASN A 347 10.47 6.09 -26.75
N LEU A 348 10.11 7.28 -27.26
CA LEU A 348 8.72 7.74 -27.20
C LEU A 348 7.80 6.79 -27.96
N TYR A 349 8.16 6.44 -29.19
CA TYR A 349 7.41 5.48 -30.00
C TYR A 349 7.37 4.10 -29.33
N MET A 350 8.47 3.64 -28.73
CA MET A 350 8.50 2.39 -27.97
C MET A 350 7.54 2.43 -26.77
N LEU A 351 7.47 3.53 -26.02
CA LEU A 351 6.54 3.69 -24.90
C LEU A 351 5.07 3.69 -25.36
N GLU A 352 4.78 4.34 -26.48
CA GLU A 352 3.45 4.30 -27.12
C GLU A 352 3.10 2.86 -27.55
N GLN A 353 4.05 2.12 -28.12
CA GLN A 353 3.85 0.70 -28.46
C GLN A 353 3.61 -0.15 -27.21
N MET A 354 4.39 0.04 -26.15
CA MET A 354 4.19 -0.66 -24.88
C MET A 354 2.79 -0.40 -24.31
N TYR A 355 2.30 0.85 -24.39
CA TYR A 355 0.95 1.20 -23.92
C TYR A 355 -0.16 0.51 -24.73
N ASN A 356 0.02 0.40 -26.04
CA ASN A 356 -0.98 -0.21 -26.92
C ASN A 356 -0.93 -1.75 -26.93
N GLU A 357 0.26 -2.34 -26.82
CA GLU A 357 0.48 -3.78 -27.03
C GLU A 357 0.65 -4.56 -25.72
N TRP A 358 1.17 -3.95 -24.65
CA TRP A 358 1.53 -4.66 -23.42
C TRP A 358 0.54 -4.36 -22.27
N PRO A 359 -0.33 -5.33 -21.90
CA PRO A 359 -1.37 -5.10 -20.89
C PRO A 359 -0.84 -4.59 -19.55
N PHE A 360 0.32 -5.06 -19.08
CA PHE A 360 0.93 -4.62 -17.82
C PHE A 360 1.23 -3.12 -17.84
N PHE A 361 1.87 -2.65 -18.92
CA PHE A 361 2.23 -1.24 -19.04
C PHE A 361 0.96 -0.39 -19.18
N ARG A 362 0.01 -0.83 -20.00
CA ARG A 362 -1.30 -0.17 -20.16
C ARG A 362 -2.02 0.06 -18.83
N VAL A 363 -2.27 -1.00 -18.06
CA VAL A 363 -3.01 -0.85 -16.78
C VAL A 363 -2.24 -0.03 -15.75
N THR A 364 -0.91 0.00 -15.85
CA THR A 364 -0.06 0.84 -15.00
C THR A 364 -0.29 2.31 -15.34
N ILE A 365 -0.26 2.68 -16.63
CA ILE A 365 -0.52 4.05 -17.10
C ILE A 365 -1.98 4.46 -16.83
N ASP A 366 -2.97 3.62 -17.13
CA ASP A 366 -4.40 3.89 -16.89
C ASP A 366 -4.69 4.24 -15.42
N LEU A 367 -4.02 3.57 -14.48
CA LEU A 367 -4.15 3.86 -13.06
C LEU A 367 -3.62 5.26 -12.73
N ILE A 368 -2.47 5.65 -13.28
CA ILE A 368 -1.90 6.98 -13.05
C ILE A 368 -2.78 8.04 -13.70
N GLU A 369 -3.29 7.82 -14.91
CA GLU A 369 -4.21 8.72 -15.60
C GLU A 369 -5.50 8.94 -14.80
N MET A 370 -6.10 7.88 -14.26
CA MET A 370 -7.26 7.97 -13.36
C MET A 370 -6.96 8.78 -12.09
N VAL A 371 -5.75 8.67 -11.54
CA VAL A 371 -5.37 9.47 -10.37
C VAL A 371 -5.15 10.93 -10.73
N PHE A 372 -4.59 11.23 -11.91
CA PHE A 372 -4.55 12.61 -12.42
C PHE A 372 -5.94 13.19 -12.66
N ALA A 373 -6.92 12.38 -13.06
CA ALA A 373 -8.32 12.81 -13.18
C ALA A 373 -8.95 13.22 -11.85
N LYS A 374 -8.42 12.72 -10.72
CA LYS A 374 -8.86 13.06 -9.36
C LYS A 374 -8.05 14.18 -8.74
N GLY A 375 -6.89 14.53 -9.31
CA GLY A 375 -5.99 15.54 -8.79
C GLY A 375 -6.33 16.95 -9.23
N ASP A 376 -6.05 17.91 -8.35
CA ASP A 376 -6.24 19.34 -8.61
C ASP A 376 -5.06 20.13 -8.00
N PRO A 377 -4.07 20.55 -8.81
CA PRO A 377 -2.92 21.31 -8.32
C PRO A 377 -3.29 22.72 -7.85
N GLY A 378 -4.44 23.27 -8.27
CA GLY A 378 -4.96 24.53 -7.77
C GLY A 378 -5.43 24.42 -6.32
N ILE A 379 -6.12 23.32 -5.99
CA ILE A 379 -6.46 23.01 -4.60
C ILE A 379 -5.20 22.71 -3.79
N ALA A 380 -4.25 21.93 -4.31
CA ALA A 380 -2.98 21.72 -3.61
C ALA A 380 -2.25 23.04 -3.30
N ALA A 381 -2.25 24.00 -4.25
CA ALA A 381 -1.68 25.33 -4.04
C ALA A 381 -2.42 26.15 -2.97
N LEU A 382 -3.74 25.95 -2.80
CA LEU A 382 -4.50 26.58 -1.72
C LEU A 382 -4.05 26.06 -0.34
N TYR A 383 -3.82 24.76 -0.19
CA TYR A 383 -3.28 24.19 1.05
C TYR A 383 -1.91 24.79 1.37
N ASP A 384 -1.01 24.86 0.38
CA ASP A 384 0.29 25.51 0.56
C ASP A 384 0.15 26.96 1.01
N LYS A 385 -0.64 27.76 0.28
CA LYS A 385 -0.85 29.17 0.59
C LYS A 385 -1.35 29.41 2.01
N LEU A 386 -2.20 28.52 2.52
CA LEU A 386 -2.81 28.68 3.85
C LEU A 386 -1.96 28.08 4.97
N LEU A 387 -1.29 26.95 4.73
CA LEU A 387 -0.76 26.09 5.79
C LEU A 387 0.76 25.97 5.79
N VAL A 388 1.42 26.24 4.67
CA VAL A 388 2.87 26.06 4.50
C VAL A 388 3.58 27.39 4.76
N SER A 389 4.78 27.33 5.36
CA SER A 389 5.62 28.50 5.59
C SER A 389 6.13 29.07 4.26
N GLU A 390 6.30 30.39 4.18
CA GLU A 390 6.72 31.08 2.95
C GLU A 390 8.02 30.52 2.36
N GLU A 391 8.96 30.09 3.22
CA GLU A 391 10.23 29.48 2.82
C GLU A 391 10.09 28.15 2.07
N LEU A 392 8.97 27.43 2.29
CA LEU A 392 8.69 26.13 1.69
C LEU A 392 7.76 26.23 0.47
N CYS A 393 7.15 27.39 0.22
CA CYS A 393 6.31 27.60 -0.95
C CYS A 393 7.02 27.30 -2.29
N PRO A 394 8.29 27.71 -2.52
CA PRO A 394 9.00 27.37 -3.76
C PRO A 394 9.16 25.86 -3.95
N PHE A 395 9.31 25.10 -2.87
CA PHE A 395 9.38 23.64 -2.93
C PHE A 395 8.05 23.04 -3.38
N GLY A 396 6.93 23.52 -2.83
CA GLY A 396 5.59 23.11 -3.27
C GLY A 396 5.28 23.47 -4.73
N GLU A 397 5.74 24.64 -5.19
CA GLU A 397 5.67 25.05 -6.59
C GLU A 397 6.46 24.12 -7.51
N GLN A 398 7.67 23.72 -7.11
CA GLN A 398 8.46 22.73 -7.85
C GLN A 398 7.71 21.40 -7.97
N LEU A 399 7.10 20.91 -6.89
CA LEU A 399 6.33 19.66 -6.94
C LEU A 399 5.11 19.78 -7.87
N ARG A 400 4.42 20.94 -7.90
CA ARG A 400 3.30 21.17 -8.83
C ARG A 400 3.78 21.28 -10.29
N SER A 401 4.97 21.83 -10.52
CA SER A 401 5.59 21.81 -11.85
C SER A 401 5.89 20.38 -12.29
N ASP A 402 6.45 19.55 -11.40
CA ASP A 402 6.70 18.14 -11.66
C ASP A 402 5.39 17.37 -11.95
N TYR A 403 4.29 17.72 -11.28
CA TYR A 403 2.96 17.16 -11.53
C TYR A 403 2.49 17.43 -12.97
N GLU A 404 2.53 18.67 -13.43
CA GLU A 404 2.08 19.04 -14.78
C GLU A 404 3.00 18.48 -15.88
N GLU A 405 4.32 18.46 -15.66
CA GLU A 405 5.27 17.81 -16.58
C GLU A 405 4.98 16.31 -16.69
N THR A 406 4.79 15.63 -15.56
CA THR A 406 4.48 14.20 -15.53
C THR A 406 3.16 13.89 -16.24
N LYS A 407 2.11 14.68 -15.98
CA LYS A 407 0.80 14.54 -16.63
C LYS A 407 0.90 14.72 -18.15
N LYS A 408 1.64 15.73 -18.62
CA LYS A 408 1.85 15.96 -20.05
C LYS A 408 2.56 14.78 -20.72
N LEU A 409 3.66 14.29 -20.13
CA LEU A 409 4.42 13.16 -20.66
C LEU A 409 3.57 11.87 -20.67
N LEU A 410 2.78 11.65 -19.63
CA LEU A 410 1.87 10.51 -19.57
C LEU A 410 0.83 10.53 -20.71
N LEU A 411 0.21 11.68 -20.97
CA LEU A 411 -0.76 11.83 -22.06
C LEU A 411 -0.11 11.61 -23.44
N GLN A 412 1.14 12.04 -23.62
CA GLN A 412 1.91 11.75 -24.83
C GLN A 412 2.11 10.24 -25.01
N VAL A 413 2.59 9.54 -23.97
CA VAL A 413 2.79 8.07 -23.99
C VAL A 413 1.48 7.32 -24.25
N ALA A 414 0.37 7.78 -23.67
CA ALA A 414 -0.95 7.17 -23.89
C ALA A 414 -1.57 7.53 -25.26
N GLY A 415 -1.02 8.49 -26.00
CA GLY A 415 -1.62 9.03 -27.23
C GLY A 415 -2.94 9.78 -26.98
N HIS A 416 -3.16 10.29 -25.78
CA HIS A 416 -4.38 10.99 -25.38
C HIS A 416 -4.19 12.52 -25.45
N LYS A 417 -5.23 13.25 -25.87
CA LYS A 417 -5.28 14.72 -25.85
C LYS A 417 -5.76 15.28 -24.52
N GLU A 418 -6.58 14.51 -23.83
CA GLU A 418 -7.18 14.86 -22.54
C GLU A 418 -7.15 13.65 -21.60
N ILE A 419 -7.14 13.92 -20.30
CA ILE A 419 -7.24 12.88 -19.28
C ILE A 419 -8.52 12.05 -19.46
N LEU A 420 -8.37 10.72 -19.38
CA LEU A 420 -9.41 9.71 -19.53
C LEU A 420 -10.13 9.80 -20.88
N GLN A 421 -9.41 10.15 -21.95
CA GLN A 421 -9.97 10.14 -23.31
C GLN A 421 -10.53 8.76 -23.69
N GLY A 422 -9.87 7.68 -23.25
CA GLY A 422 -10.30 6.29 -23.48
C GLY A 422 -11.43 5.80 -22.57
N ASP A 423 -11.83 6.55 -21.54
CA ASP A 423 -12.90 6.16 -20.61
C ASP A 423 -13.83 7.35 -20.26
N PRO A 424 -14.75 7.71 -21.18
CA PRO A 424 -15.65 8.84 -20.98
C PRO A 424 -16.64 8.62 -19.82
N HIS A 425 -16.97 7.36 -19.49
CA HIS A 425 -17.89 7.03 -18.40
C HIS A 425 -17.26 7.31 -17.04
N LEU A 426 -16.02 6.88 -16.84
CA LEU A 426 -15.27 7.20 -15.62
C LEU A 426 -15.06 8.72 -15.52
N ARG A 427 -14.67 9.37 -16.61
CA ARG A 427 -14.48 10.83 -16.66
C ARG A 427 -15.74 11.59 -16.23
N GLN A 428 -16.91 11.19 -16.73
CA GLN A 428 -18.18 11.80 -16.33
C GLN A 428 -18.45 11.63 -14.82
N ARG A 429 -18.27 10.40 -14.30
CA ARG A 429 -18.54 10.09 -12.88
C ARG A 429 -17.65 10.89 -11.94
N LEU A 430 -16.38 11.06 -12.28
CA LEU A 430 -15.45 11.86 -11.47
C LEU A 430 -15.82 13.34 -11.50
N ARG A 431 -16.11 13.89 -12.68
CA ARG A 431 -16.49 15.30 -12.85
C ARG A 431 -17.76 15.69 -12.07
N LEU A 432 -18.72 14.77 -11.93
CA LEU A 432 -19.94 15.01 -11.14
C LEU A 432 -19.68 15.10 -9.62
N ARG A 433 -18.56 14.56 -9.14
CA ARG A 433 -18.19 14.60 -7.71
C ARG A 433 -17.40 15.86 -7.35
N ASP A 434 -16.66 16.42 -8.30
CA ASP A 434 -15.75 17.54 -8.07
C ASP A 434 -16.37 18.75 -7.35
N PRO A 435 -17.58 19.24 -7.69
CA PRO A 435 -18.15 20.40 -7.00
C PRO A 435 -18.29 20.21 -5.47
N TYR A 436 -18.68 19.01 -5.06
CA TYR A 436 -18.84 18.66 -3.65
C TYR A 436 -17.48 18.50 -2.96
N ILE A 437 -16.57 17.74 -3.59
CA ILE A 437 -15.24 17.46 -3.05
C ILE A 437 -14.42 18.75 -2.93
N THR A 438 -14.45 19.61 -3.95
CA THR A 438 -13.75 20.91 -3.95
C THR A 438 -14.26 21.82 -2.84
N THR A 439 -15.57 21.87 -2.61
CA THR A 439 -16.14 22.64 -1.48
C THR A 439 -15.59 22.16 -0.13
N LEU A 440 -15.52 20.84 0.05
CA LEU A 440 -14.96 20.21 1.26
C LEU A 440 -13.47 20.48 1.40
N ASN A 441 -12.70 20.46 0.30
CA ASN A 441 -11.27 20.75 0.34
C ASN A 441 -10.97 22.19 0.79
N VAL A 442 -11.71 23.16 0.27
CA VAL A 442 -11.59 24.57 0.71
C VAL A 442 -11.94 24.67 2.19
N CYS A 443 -13.06 24.08 2.61
CA CYS A 443 -13.48 24.05 4.01
C CYS A 443 -12.39 23.44 4.92
N GLN A 444 -11.83 22.31 4.52
CA GLN A 444 -10.76 21.62 5.25
C GLN A 444 -9.50 22.47 5.38
N ALA A 445 -9.04 23.11 4.29
CA ALA A 445 -7.83 23.92 4.32
C ALA A 445 -7.96 25.12 5.29
N TYR A 446 -9.08 25.84 5.23
CA TYR A 446 -9.35 26.94 6.17
C TYR A 446 -9.56 26.46 7.62
N THR A 447 -10.18 25.29 7.81
CA THR A 447 -10.35 24.68 9.14
C THR A 447 -8.99 24.32 9.74
N LEU A 448 -8.11 23.68 8.97
CA LEU A 448 -6.73 23.38 9.41
C LEU A 448 -5.96 24.65 9.75
N LYS A 449 -6.14 25.74 9.00
CA LYS A 449 -5.52 27.04 9.30
C LYS A 449 -5.99 27.59 10.64
N ARG A 450 -7.31 27.59 10.89
CA ARG A 450 -7.89 28.00 12.18
C ARG A 450 -7.45 27.12 13.35
N ILE A 451 -7.27 25.83 13.11
CA ILE A 451 -6.79 24.88 14.12
C ILE A 451 -5.32 25.12 14.46
N ARG A 452 -4.47 25.28 13.45
CA ARG A 452 -3.00 25.31 13.61
C ARG A 452 -2.45 26.69 13.98
N ASP A 453 -3.18 27.76 13.66
CA ASP A 453 -2.76 29.14 13.92
C ASP A 453 -3.82 29.91 14.75
N PRO A 454 -3.63 30.00 16.08
CA PRO A 454 -4.51 30.76 16.97
C PRO A 454 -4.62 32.25 16.65
N ASN A 455 -3.65 32.81 15.91
CA ASN A 455 -3.64 34.22 15.52
C ASN A 455 -4.40 34.48 14.21
N TYR A 456 -4.92 33.44 13.57
CA TYR A 456 -5.69 33.59 12.33
C TYR A 456 -7.08 34.16 12.63
N HIS A 457 -7.24 35.47 12.40
CA HIS A 457 -8.52 36.15 12.62
C HIS A 457 -9.58 35.79 11.57
N VAL A 458 -10.75 35.38 12.07
CA VAL A 458 -11.93 35.07 11.24
C VAL A 458 -13.09 35.94 11.70
N THR A 459 -13.69 36.69 10.78
CA THR A 459 -14.93 37.43 11.06
C THR A 459 -16.10 36.47 11.01
N MET A 460 -16.62 36.12 12.19
CA MET A 460 -17.81 35.26 12.29
C MET A 460 -19.05 36.03 11.84
N ARG A 461 -19.79 35.44 10.91
CA ARG A 461 -21.13 35.93 10.52
C ARG A 461 -22.19 35.51 11.55
N PRO A 462 -23.35 36.19 11.60
CA PRO A 462 -24.50 35.69 12.34
C PRO A 462 -24.86 34.25 11.92
N HIS A 463 -25.38 33.46 12.87
CA HIS A 463 -25.76 32.07 12.61
C HIS A 463 -26.84 32.00 11.52
N ILE A 464 -26.68 31.09 10.54
CA ILE A 464 -27.59 30.99 9.39
C ILE A 464 -28.69 29.96 9.63
N SER A 465 -28.38 28.82 10.25
CA SER A 465 -29.41 27.83 10.58
C SER A 465 -30.33 28.39 11.65
N LYS A 466 -31.64 28.32 11.39
CA LYS A 466 -32.70 28.75 12.31
C LYS A 466 -32.96 27.70 13.39
N ASP A 467 -32.61 26.44 13.14
CA ASP A 467 -32.77 25.34 14.11
C ASP A 467 -31.94 25.57 15.39
N TYR A 468 -30.86 26.34 15.29
CA TYR A 468 -30.01 26.71 16.43
C TYR A 468 -30.61 27.83 17.29
N MET A 469 -31.56 28.60 16.76
CA MET A 469 -32.24 29.67 17.50
C MET A 469 -33.51 29.16 18.20
N ASP A 470 -34.09 28.06 17.72
CA ASP A 470 -35.30 27.45 18.29
C ASP A 470 -34.99 26.34 19.33
N SER A 471 -33.75 25.85 19.42
CA SER A 471 -33.32 24.91 20.46
C SER A 471 -33.01 25.61 21.78
N THR A 472 -34.06 25.95 22.53
CA THR A 472 -33.98 26.22 23.98
C THR A 472 -33.99 24.93 24.81
N ASP A 473 -34.06 23.76 24.16
CA ASP A 473 -34.07 22.45 24.79
C ASP A 473 -32.63 21.88 24.94
N GLU A 474 -32.25 21.57 26.19
CA GLU A 474 -31.04 20.87 26.63
C GLU A 474 -30.60 19.59 25.85
N PRO A 475 -31.46 18.79 25.17
CA PRO A 475 -31.05 17.52 24.56
C PRO A 475 -30.15 17.67 23.32
N ALA A 476 -30.25 18.75 22.54
CA ALA A 476 -29.38 18.97 21.38
C ALA A 476 -27.94 19.31 21.82
N ALA A 477 -27.80 20.01 22.94
CA ALA A 477 -26.51 20.25 23.58
C ALA A 477 -25.90 18.96 24.18
N GLU A 478 -26.73 17.99 24.59
CA GLU A 478 -26.25 16.68 25.04
C GLU A 478 -25.81 15.74 23.90
N LEU A 479 -26.40 15.85 22.70
CA LEU A 479 -26.01 15.07 21.53
C LEU A 479 -24.67 15.54 20.93
N VAL A 480 -24.33 16.81 21.15
CA VAL A 480 -22.98 17.37 20.93
C VAL A 480 -22.25 17.39 22.29
N LYS A 481 -22.22 16.25 22.99
CA LYS A 481 -21.34 16.11 24.15
C LYS A 481 -19.90 16.22 23.66
N LEU A 482 -19.32 17.40 23.90
CA LEU A 482 -17.91 17.75 23.82
C LEU A 482 -17.06 16.50 24.00
N ASN A 483 -16.15 16.22 23.08
CA ASN A 483 -15.00 15.40 23.44
C ASN A 483 -14.19 16.24 24.45
N PRO A 484 -14.28 15.98 25.77
CA PRO A 484 -13.66 16.85 26.76
C PRO A 484 -12.12 16.68 26.77
N SER A 485 -11.61 15.73 26.00
CA SER A 485 -10.19 15.56 25.70
C SER A 485 -9.73 16.19 24.38
N SER A 486 -10.63 16.86 23.64
CA SER A 486 -10.22 17.61 22.44
C SER A 486 -9.67 18.98 22.81
N GLU A 487 -8.49 19.32 22.30
CA GLU A 487 -7.91 20.66 22.40
C GLU A 487 -8.52 21.66 21.39
N TYR A 488 -9.44 21.22 20.52
CA TYR A 488 -10.01 22.03 19.44
C TYR A 488 -11.39 22.61 19.79
N ALA A 489 -11.72 23.77 19.22
CA ALA A 489 -13.03 24.39 19.44
C ALA A 489 -14.18 23.52 18.89
N PRO A 490 -15.36 23.50 19.53
CA PRO A 490 -16.49 22.66 19.14
C PRO A 490 -16.90 22.85 17.66
N GLY A 491 -17.12 21.74 16.94
CA GLY A 491 -17.54 21.73 15.53
C GLY A 491 -16.43 21.91 14.49
N LEU A 492 -15.16 22.10 14.89
CA LEU A 492 -14.02 22.11 13.96
C LEU A 492 -13.57 20.69 13.57
N GLU A 493 -13.61 19.73 14.51
CA GLU A 493 -13.26 18.32 14.23
C GLU A 493 -14.23 17.67 13.25
N ASP A 494 -15.54 17.95 13.36
CA ASP A 494 -16.59 17.38 12.52
C ASP A 494 -16.50 17.84 11.05
N THR A 495 -15.78 18.93 10.79
CA THR A 495 -15.54 19.46 9.43
C THR A 495 -14.30 18.88 8.76
N LEU A 496 -13.53 18.04 9.46
CA LEU A 496 -12.42 17.28 8.88
C LEU A 496 -13.00 16.08 8.09
N ILE A 497 -13.73 16.39 7.03
CA ILE A 497 -14.43 15.41 6.21
C ILE A 497 -13.43 14.68 5.31
N LEU A 498 -13.45 13.34 5.45
CA LEU A 498 -12.65 12.37 4.71
C LEU A 498 -13.20 12.22 3.29
N THR A 499 -12.59 12.92 2.34
CA THR A 499 -12.77 12.55 0.93
C THR A 499 -12.14 11.17 0.70
N MET A 500 -12.96 10.11 0.73
CA MET A 500 -12.50 8.77 0.33
C MET A 500 -12.42 8.69 -1.21
N LYS A 501 -11.40 7.99 -1.70
CA LYS A 501 -10.91 7.97 -3.09
C LYS A 501 -11.96 7.87 -4.19
#